data_AF-A0A7K2JLP0-F1
#
_entry.id   AF-A0A7K2JLP0-F1
#
_cell.length_a   1.000
_cell.length_b   1.000
_cell.length_c   1.000
_cell.angle_alpha   90.00
_cell.angle_beta   90.00
_cell.angle_gamma   90.00
#
_symmetry.space_group_name_H-M   'P 1'
#
loop_
_entity.id
_entity.type
_entity.pdbx_description
1 polymer ?
#
loop_
_entity_poly.entity_id
_entity_poly.type
_entity_poly.pdbx_seq_one_letter_code
_entity_poly.pdbx_strand_id
1 'polypeptide(L)'
;MARRLVSDDQQVFRVLVVRRQRRDNPDWERGNIDSPRFFWDGPEYTTAYGPYNAVGTARGQLTFHTVDAYGEPMKDVVSGCIQRAHTTWEDVQ
;
A
#
# COMPACT_ATOMS: atom_id res chain seq x y z
N MET A 1 30.48 -7.39 -21.76
CA MET A 1 29.15 -7.45 -21.14
C MET A 1 28.92 -6.15 -20.40
N ALA A 2 28.03 -5.28 -20.90
CA ALA A 2 27.76 -4.00 -20.26
C ALA A 2 26.82 -4.23 -19.06
N ARG A 3 27.34 -4.19 -17.83
CA ARG A 3 26.51 -3.96 -16.64
C ARG A 3 25.88 -2.58 -16.83
N ARG A 4 24.57 -2.54 -17.05
CA ARG A 4 23.80 -1.31 -17.07
C ARG A 4 23.78 -0.78 -15.64
N LEU A 5 24.70 0.12 -15.32
CA LEU A 5 24.63 0.96 -14.14
C LEU A 5 23.34 1.77 -14.28
N VAL A 6 22.26 1.28 -13.69
CA VAL A 6 21.06 2.10 -13.49
C VAL A 6 21.53 3.18 -12.53
N SER A 7 21.68 4.39 -13.06
CA SER A 7 22.17 5.56 -12.34
C SER A 7 21.54 5.65 -10.95
N ASP A 8 22.39 5.70 -9.91
CA ASP A 8 22.01 5.95 -8.52
C ASP A 8 21.26 7.29 -8.33
N ASP A 9 21.20 8.14 -9.37
CA ASP A 9 20.50 9.43 -9.36
C ASP A 9 19.06 9.39 -9.91
N GLN A 10 18.57 8.24 -10.42
CA GLN A 10 17.17 8.19 -10.87
C GLN A 10 16.24 8.18 -9.66
N GLN A 11 15.46 9.26 -9.53
CA GLN A 11 14.41 9.35 -8.51
C GLN A 11 13.42 8.20 -8.70
N VAL A 12 13.33 7.35 -7.68
CA VAL A 12 12.31 6.31 -7.62
C VAL A 12 11.34 6.58 -6.47
N PHE A 13 10.17 5.97 -6.56
CA PHE A 13 9.04 6.19 -5.67
C PHE A 13 8.51 4.85 -5.18
N ARG A 14 8.18 4.75 -3.89
CA ARG A 14 7.44 3.63 -3.34
C ARG A 14 6.07 4.09 -2.87
N VAL A 15 5.11 3.19 -2.93
CA VAL A 15 3.78 3.38 -2.34
C VAL A 15 3.79 2.68 -0.99
N LEU A 16 3.42 3.39 0.07
CA LEU A 16 3.10 2.78 1.35
C LEU A 16 1.59 2.75 1.51
N VAL A 17 1.05 1.58 1.84
CA VAL A 17 -0.36 1.42 2.18
C VAL A 17 -0.45 0.89 3.60
N VAL A 18 -1.09 1.65 4.47
CA VAL A 18 -1.42 1.21 5.83
C VAL A 18 -2.74 0.47 5.76
N ARG A 19 -2.69 -0.81 6.09
CA ARG A 19 -3.86 -1.68 6.14
C ARG A 19 -4.14 -2.08 7.56
N ARG A 20 -5.42 -2.32 7.83
CA ARG A 20 -5.88 -2.91 9.07
C ARG A 20 -5.97 -4.41 8.91
N GLN A 21 -5.32 -5.14 9.81
CA GLN A 21 -5.42 -6.60 9.80
C GLN A 21 -6.87 -6.99 10.07
N ARG A 22 -7.44 -7.75 9.13
CA ARG A 22 -8.73 -8.40 9.34
C ARG A 22 -8.56 -9.37 10.49
N ARG A 23 -9.31 -9.18 11.58
CA ARG A 23 -9.55 -10.29 12.51
C ARG A 23 -10.48 -11.28 11.82
N ASP A 24 -10.39 -12.56 12.19
CA ASP A 24 -11.35 -13.58 11.78
C ASP A 24 -12.74 -13.23 12.33
N ASN A 25 -13.41 -12.32 11.63
CA ASN A 25 -14.72 -11.83 11.94
C ASN A 25 -15.63 -12.09 10.73
N PRO A 26 -16.57 -13.03 10.81
CA PRO A 26 -17.49 -13.32 9.72
C PRO A 26 -18.41 -12.14 9.36
N ASP A 27 -18.57 -11.15 10.25
CA ASP A 27 -19.33 -9.93 9.97
C ASP A 27 -18.56 -8.93 9.09
N TRP A 28 -17.23 -9.08 8.97
CA TRP A 28 -16.40 -8.21 8.14
C TRP A 28 -16.83 -8.27 6.67
N GLU A 29 -17.14 -9.48 6.18
CA GLU A 29 -17.59 -9.71 4.81
C GLU A 29 -19.04 -9.26 4.59
N ARG A 30 -19.88 -9.27 5.64
CA ARG A 30 -21.29 -8.90 5.56
C ARG A 30 -21.53 -7.40 5.67
N GLY A 31 -20.53 -6.62 6.09
CA GLY A 31 -20.63 -5.17 6.21
C GLY A 31 -21.66 -4.72 7.25
N ASN A 32 -21.83 -5.51 8.31
CA ASN A 32 -22.83 -5.25 9.33
C ASN A 32 -22.38 -4.06 10.21
N ILE A 33 -22.88 -2.86 9.92
CA ILE A 33 -22.47 -1.59 10.55
C ILE A 33 -22.68 -1.60 12.07
N ASP A 34 -23.59 -2.44 12.57
CA ASP A 34 -23.92 -2.56 14.00
C ASP A 34 -22.95 -3.46 14.79
N SER A 35 -22.01 -4.15 14.13
CA SER A 35 -21.03 -4.95 14.85
C SER A 35 -20.09 -4.00 15.62
N PRO A 36 -19.84 -4.25 16.93
CA PRO A 36 -19.03 -3.36 17.77
C PRO A 36 -17.67 -3.01 17.16
N ARG A 37 -17.23 -1.74 17.29
CA ARG A 37 -15.97 -1.23 16.70
C ARG A 37 -14.74 -2.10 16.99
N PHE A 38 -14.66 -2.77 18.13
CA PHE A 38 -13.53 -3.65 18.47
C PHE A 38 -13.40 -4.89 17.56
N PHE A 39 -14.47 -5.29 16.87
CA PHE A 39 -14.41 -6.33 15.82
C PHE A 39 -13.82 -5.80 14.51
N TRP A 40 -13.76 -4.48 14.38
CA TRP A 40 -13.24 -3.76 13.22
C TRP A 40 -11.87 -3.11 13.47
N ASP A 41 -11.45 -3.01 14.74
CA ASP A 41 -10.17 -2.46 15.18
C ASP A 41 -9.13 -3.58 15.36
N GLY A 42 -8.49 -3.96 14.24
CA GLY A 42 -7.29 -4.80 14.23
C GLY A 42 -5.99 -3.98 14.24
N PRO A 43 -4.83 -4.61 14.48
CA PRO A 43 -3.54 -3.93 14.36
C PRO A 43 -3.33 -3.43 12.92
N GLU A 44 -2.68 -2.27 12.81
CA GLU A 44 -2.33 -1.69 11.51
C GLU A 44 -0.95 -2.16 11.09
N TYR A 45 -0.80 -2.51 9.81
CA TYR A 45 0.46 -2.89 9.21
C TYR A 45 0.67 -2.10 7.92
N THR A 46 1.94 -1.79 7.62
CA THR A 46 2.30 -1.03 6.42
C THR A 46 2.89 -1.96 5.38
N THR A 47 2.33 -1.95 4.18
CA THR A 47 2.88 -2.65 3.02
C THR A 47 3.50 -1.65 2.07
N ALA A 48 4.74 -1.91 1.66
CA ALA A 48 5.44 -1.12 0.65
C ALA A 48 5.35 -1.78 -0.74
N TYR A 49 5.03 -1.00 -1.77
CA TYR A 49 5.01 -1.42 -3.17
C TYR A 49 5.96 -0.56 -4.01
N GLY A 50 6.59 -1.16 -5.01
CA GLY A 50 7.63 -0.54 -5.84
C GLY A 50 9.02 -1.09 -5.55
N PRO A 51 10.09 -0.38 -5.93
CA PRO A 51 10.12 1.01 -6.40
C PRO A 51 9.60 1.21 -7.84
N TYR A 52 9.08 2.41 -8.12
CA TYR A 52 8.60 2.87 -9.42
C TYR A 52 9.45 4.05 -9.92
N ASN A 53 9.74 4.10 -11.21
CA ASN A 53 10.57 5.12 -11.84
C ASN A 53 9.85 6.45 -12.15
N ALA A 54 8.53 6.53 -11.90
CA ALA A 54 7.73 7.73 -12.15
C ALA A 54 6.63 7.90 -11.09
N VAL A 55 6.40 9.14 -10.67
CA VAL A 55 5.33 9.50 -9.71
C VAL A 55 3.95 9.09 -10.24
N GLY A 56 3.71 9.24 -11.56
CA GLY A 56 2.44 8.84 -12.18
C GLY A 56 2.14 7.35 -12.01
N THR A 57 3.16 6.49 -12.18
CA THR A 57 3.03 5.05 -11.96
C THR A 57 2.76 4.75 -10.48
N ALA A 58 3.48 5.41 -9.56
CA ALA A 58 3.23 5.26 -8.13
C ALA A 58 1.81 5.72 -7.73
N ARG A 59 1.26 6.77 -8.35
CA ARG A 59 -0.14 7.19 -8.15
C ARG A 59 -1.13 6.14 -8.62
N GLY A 60 -0.93 5.58 -9.81
CA GLY A 60 -1.78 4.50 -10.33
C GLY A 60 -1.77 3.27 -9.41
N GLN A 61 -0.60 2.93 -8.87
CA GLN A 61 -0.43 1.81 -7.94
C GLN A 61 -1.03 2.10 -6.57
N LEU A 62 -0.89 3.34 -6.07
CA LEU A 62 -1.61 3.78 -4.87
C LEU A 62 -3.11 3.59 -5.06
N THR A 63 -3.70 4.14 -6.11
CA THR A 63 -5.13 3.98 -6.41
C THR A 63 -5.52 2.50 -6.49
N PHE A 64 -4.75 1.68 -7.23
CA PHE A 64 -5.03 0.24 -7.37
C PHE A 64 -5.03 -0.52 -6.03
N HIS A 65 -4.15 -0.14 -5.10
CA HIS A 65 -4.04 -0.80 -3.80
C HIS A 65 -4.95 -0.19 -2.72
N THR A 66 -5.58 0.96 -2.97
CA THR A 66 -6.46 1.63 -2.02
C THR A 66 -7.93 1.65 -2.41
N VAL A 67 -8.24 1.37 -3.68
CA VAL A 67 -9.58 1.53 -4.27
C VAL A 67 -10.02 0.23 -4.92
N ASP A 68 -11.29 -0.13 -4.76
CA ASP A 68 -11.88 -1.31 -5.40
C ASP A 68 -12.25 -1.08 -6.88
N ALA A 69 -12.86 -2.08 -7.52
CA ALA A 69 -13.25 -2.02 -8.93
C ALA A 69 -14.32 -0.94 -9.25
N TYR A 70 -15.01 -0.42 -8.24
CA TYR A 70 -16.07 0.58 -8.36
C TYR A 70 -15.60 2.00 -8.07
N GLY A 71 -14.35 2.18 -7.65
CA GLY A 71 -13.85 3.49 -7.26
C GLY A 71 -14.00 3.79 -5.77
N GLU A 72 -14.46 2.83 -4.96
CA GLU A 72 -14.66 3.00 -3.52
C GLU A 72 -13.40 2.63 -2.74
N PRO A 73 -13.07 3.35 -1.65
CA PRO A 73 -11.95 2.98 -0.78
C PRO A 73 -12.11 1.56 -0.22
N MET A 74 -11.06 0.75 -0.32
CA MET A 74 -11.03 -0.58 0.28
C MET A 74 -11.21 -0.50 1.81
N LYS A 75 -12.13 -1.29 2.36
CA LYS A 75 -12.49 -1.25 3.80
C LYS A 75 -11.33 -1.49 4.76
N ASP A 76 -10.32 -2.27 4.35
CA ASP A 76 -9.14 -2.56 5.16
C ASP A 76 -8.03 -1.52 5.01
N VAL A 77 -8.20 -0.50 4.17
CA VAL A 77 -7.18 0.53 3.95
C VAL A 77 -7.44 1.72 4.88
N VAL A 78 -6.45 2.04 5.71
CA VAL A 78 -6.49 3.16 6.64
C VAL A 78 -5.90 4.41 6.01
N SER A 79 -4.77 4.26 5.31
CA SER A 79 -4.13 5.34 4.58
C SER A 79 -3.22 4.82 3.49
N GLY A 80 -2.83 5.68 2.56
CA GLY A 80 -1.76 5.40 1.63
C GLY A 80 -1.03 6.66 1.21
N CYS A 81 0.27 6.54 1.00
CA CYS A 81 1.11 7.66 0.60
C CYS A 81 2.20 7.22 -0.38
N ILE A 82 2.73 8.18 -1.13
CA ILE A 82 3.88 7.98 -2.02
C ILE A 82 5.10 8.58 -1.34
N GLN A 83 6.15 7.80 -1.22
CA GLN A 83 7.44 8.25 -0.70
C GLN A 83 8.48 8.17 -1.80
N ARG A 84 9.45 9.09 -1.78
CA ARG A 84 10.69 8.91 -2.54
C ARG A 84 11.44 7.72 -1.94
N ALA A 85 11.85 6.80 -2.78
CA ALA A 85 12.60 5.61 -2.41
C ALA A 85 14.02 5.71 -2.96
N HIS A 86 14.92 4.93 -2.38
CA HIS A 86 16.23 4.66 -2.94
C HIS A 86 16.15 3.35 -3.74
N THR A 87 16.91 3.26 -4.83
CA THR A 87 17.01 2.08 -5.71
C THR A 87 17.75 0.91 -5.05
N THR A 88 18.35 1.13 -3.89
CA THR A 88 18.99 0.09 -3.09
C THR A 88 17.93 -0.78 -2.45
N TRP A 89 17.78 -2.00 -2.98
CA TRP A 89 17.04 -3.11 -2.38
C TRP A 89 17.56 -3.53 -0.98
N GLU A 90 18.50 -2.78 -0.39
CA GLU A 90 19.28 -3.15 0.80
C GLU A 90 18.75 -2.57 2.12
N ASP A 91 17.78 -1.64 2.12
CA ASP A 91 17.22 -1.08 3.36
C ASP A 91 15.87 -1.70 3.74
N VAL A 92 15.85 -3.04 3.87
CA VAL A 92 14.83 -3.76 4.62
C VAL A 92 15.52 -4.39 5.83
N GLN A 93 15.59 -3.64 6.94
CA GLN A 93 15.95 -4.16 8.27
C GLN A 93 14.70 -4.66 9.00
#